data_AF-A0A2Z6CTF7-F1
#
_entry.id   AF-A0A2Z6CTF7-F1
#
_cell.length_a   1.000
_cell.length_b   1.000
_cell.length_c   1.000
_cell.angle_alpha   90.00
_cell.angle_beta   90.00
_cell.angle_gamma   90.00
#
_symmetry.space_group_name_H-M   'P 1'
#
loop_
_entity.id
_entity.type
_entity.pdbx_description
1 polymer ?
#
loop_
_entity_poly.entity_id
_entity_poly.type
_entity_poly.pdbx_seq_one_letter_code
_entity_poly.pdbx_strand_id
1 'polypeptide(L)' 'MNSEDLGKELYCIHASLRSGCAKEVHEDAWQYLNPYEQQLWINTAKEMKNLLTPAKSKKAAPATED' A
#
# COMPACT_ATOMS: atom_id res chain seq x y z
N MET A 1 -3.59 -4.49 -8.81
CA MET A 1 -2.20 -4.28 -8.35
C MET A 1 -1.91 -5.21 -7.18
N ASN A 2 -0.87 -6.03 -7.27
CA ASN A 2 -0.49 -6.91 -6.14
C ASN A 2 0.08 -6.04 -4.99
N SER A 3 0.39 -6.60 -3.82
CA SER A 3 0.85 -5.78 -2.67
C SER A 3 2.32 -5.37 -2.77
N GLU A 4 3.10 -6.06 -3.60
CA GLU A 4 4.49 -5.74 -3.88
C GLU A 4 4.62 -4.56 -4.83
N ASP A 5 3.89 -4.56 -5.96
CA ASP A 5 3.80 -3.44 -6.89
C ASP A 5 3.35 -2.16 -6.17
N LEU A 6 2.32 -2.28 -5.30
CA LEU A 6 1.84 -1.15 -4.51
C LEU A 6 2.88 -0.72 -3.46
N GLY A 7 3.61 -1.65 -2.86
CA GLY A 7 4.71 -1.33 -1.94
C GLY A 7 5.82 -0.54 -2.65
N LYS A 8 6.21 -0.98 -3.85
CA LYS A 8 7.19 -0.28 -4.70
C LYS A 8 6.68 1.11 -5.07
N GLU A 9 5.41 1.25 -5.47
CA GLU A 9 4.79 2.53 -5.79
C GLU A 9 4.87 3.52 -4.62
N LEU A 10 4.49 3.07 -3.41
CA LEU A 10 4.52 3.88 -2.20
C LEU A 10 5.93 4.32 -1.82
N TYR A 11 6.90 3.40 -1.91
CA TYR A 11 8.30 3.73 -1.70
C TYR A 11 8.77 4.82 -2.67
N CYS A 12 8.52 4.64 -3.97
CA CYS A 12 9.00 5.58 -4.97
C CYS A 12 8.37 6.97 -4.79
N ILE A 13 7.07 7.03 -4.47
CA ILE A 13 6.40 8.31 -4.14
C ILE A 13 7.06 8.96 -2.92
N HIS A 14 7.23 8.22 -1.82
CA HIS A 14 7.84 8.75 -0.60
C HIS A 14 9.28 9.23 -0.83
N ALA A 15 10.10 8.44 -1.54
CA ALA A 15 11.49 8.79 -1.85
C ALA A 15 11.58 10.01 -2.76
N SER A 16 10.67 10.14 -3.73
CA SER A 16 10.57 11.33 -4.60
C SER A 16 10.23 12.58 -3.79
N LEU A 17 9.23 12.49 -2.90
CA LEU A 17 8.85 13.59 -2.02
C LEU A 17 9.99 14.03 -1.10
N ARG A 18 10.78 13.07 -0.60
CA ARG A 18 11.91 13.35 0.30
C ARG A 18 13.11 13.96 -0.43
N SER A 19 13.40 13.50 -1.64
CA SER A 19 14.63 13.86 -2.37
C SER A 19 14.44 15.00 -3.38
N GLY A 20 13.21 15.25 -3.84
CA GLY A 20 12.92 16.12 -4.98
C GLY A 20 13.25 15.49 -6.34
N CYS A 21 13.76 14.25 -6.38
CA CYS A 21 14.05 13.54 -7.61
C CYS A 21 12.77 12.89 -8.19
N ALA A 22 12.77 12.67 -9.50
CA ALA A 22 11.70 11.99 -10.20
C ALA A 22 11.54 10.53 -9.73
N LYS A 23 10.32 9.99 -9.84
CA LYS A 23 9.95 8.67 -9.33
C LYS A 23 10.73 7.54 -9.99
N GLU A 24 10.98 7.68 -11.28
CA GLU A 24 11.70 6.71 -12.13
C GLU A 24 13.11 6.45 -11.60
N VAL A 25 13.75 7.45 -10.99
CA VAL A 25 15.08 7.31 -10.35
C VAL A 25 15.04 6.33 -9.18
N HIS A 26 13.91 6.29 -8.45
CA HIS A 26 13.74 5.44 -7.27
C HIS A 26 13.22 4.05 -7.62
N GLU A 27 12.68 3.84 -8.82
CA GLU A 27 12.23 2.51 -9.24
C GLU A 27 13.38 1.51 -9.33
N ASP A 28 14.56 1.98 -9.76
CA ASP A 28 15.80 1.19 -9.77
C ASP A 28 16.39 1.04 -8.37
N ALA A 29 16.17 2.02 -7.48
CA ALA A 29 16.66 1.98 -6.11
C ALA A 29 15.98 0.89 -5.26
N TRP A 30 14.74 0.51 -5.60
CA TRP A 30 13.97 -0.54 -4.91
C TRP A 30 14.74 -1.85 -4.75
N GLN A 31 15.47 -2.28 -5.79
CA GLN A 31 16.21 -3.55 -5.78
C GLN A 31 17.38 -3.56 -4.77
N TYR A 32 17.85 -2.38 -4.36
CA TYR A 32 18.95 -2.20 -3.43
C TYR A 32 18.50 -2.00 -1.98
N LEU A 33 17.18 -1.86 -1.74
CA LEU A 33 16.65 -1.86 -0.39
C LEU A 33 16.94 -3.22 0.27
N ASN A 34 17.25 -3.20 1.56
CA ASN A 34 17.40 -4.45 2.27
C ASN A 34 16.04 -5.16 2.42
N PRO A 35 16.01 -6.49 2.66
CA PRO A 35 14.76 -7.24 2.71
C PRO A 35 13.75 -6.74 3.76
N TYR A 36 14.23 -6.18 4.88
CA TYR A 36 13.37 -5.63 5.92
C TYR A 36 12.68 -4.34 5.46
N GLU A 37 13.41 -3.45 4.80
CA GLU A 37 12.86 -2.22 4.21
C GLU A 37 11.81 -2.54 3.14
N GLN A 38 12.11 -3.48 2.24
CA GLN A 38 11.13 -3.91 1.23
C GLN A 38 9.86 -4.47 1.89
N GLN A 39 10.02 -5.30 2.93
CA GLN A 39 8.89 -5.87 3.66
C GLN A 39 8.05 -4.82 4.38
N LEU A 40 8.66 -3.75 4.90
CA LEU A 40 7.95 -2.62 5.52
C LEU A 40 7.01 -1.94 4.53
N TRP A 41 7.47 -1.66 3.31
CA TRP A 41 6.64 -1.06 2.26
C TRP A 41 5.54 -1.99 1.79
N ILE A 42 5.82 -3.29 1.65
CA ILE A 42 4.81 -4.30 1.33
C ILE A 42 3.73 -4.37 2.42
N ASN A 43 4.11 -4.31 3.69
CA ASN A 43 3.16 -4.31 4.81
C ASN A 43 2.32 -3.03 4.83
N THR A 44 2.95 -1.87 4.59
CA THR A 44 2.25 -0.59 4.45
C THR A 44 1.21 -0.67 3.32
N ALA A 45 1.56 -1.27 2.17
CA ALA A 45 0.64 -1.48 1.07
C ALA A 45 -0.55 -2.39 1.43
N LYS A 46 -0.33 -3.43 2.25
CA LYS A 46 -1.41 -4.30 2.75
C LYS A 46 -2.37 -3.53 3.67
N GLU A 47 -1.84 -2.75 4.60
CA GLU A 47 -2.65 -1.91 5.50
C GLU A 47 -3.44 -0.85 4.72
N MET A 48 -2.83 -0.18 3.76
CA MET A 48 -3.53 0.78 2.90
C MET A 48 -4.66 0.13 2.11
N LYS A 49 -4.45 -1.08 1.57
CA LYS A 49 -5.53 -1.83 0.92
C LYS A 49 -6.68 -2.13 1.88
N ASN A 50 -6.38 -2.53 3.12
CA ASN A 50 -7.41 -2.79 4.12
C ASN A 50 -8.21 -1.53 4.47
N LEU A 51 -7.53 -0.39 4.65
CA LEU A 51 -8.14 0.89 5.00
C LEU A 51 -8.97 1.49 3.85
N LEU A 52 -8.51 1.33 2.62
CA LEU A 52 -9.19 1.87 1.43
C LEU A 52 -10.27 0.93 0.87
N THR A 53 -10.28 -0.34 1.28
CA THR A 53 -11.38 -1.24 0.94
C THR A 53 -12.60 -0.82 1.75
N PRO A 54 -13.71 -0.42 1.11
CA PRO A 54 -14.92 -0.07 1.84
C PRO A 54 -15.32 -1.26 2.71
N ALA A 55 -15.54 -1.01 4.01
CA ALA A 55 -16.11 -2.02 4.88
C ALA A 55 -17.40 -2.49 4.22
N LYS A 56 -17.49 -3.77 3.86
CA LYS A 56 -18.74 -4.33 3.32
C LYS A 56 -19.84 -3.95 4.30
N SER A 57 -20.82 -3.17 3.83
CA SER A 57 -22.00 -2.82 4.61
C SER A 57 -22.52 -4.11 5.22
N LYS A 58 -22.49 -4.23 6.56
CA LYS A 58 -23.18 -5.33 7.23
C LYS A 58 -24.62 -5.25 6.74
N LYS A 59 -25.03 -6.21 5.91
CA LYS A 59 -26.41 -6.38 5.46
C LYS A 59 -27.24 -6.34 6.73
N ALA A 60 -28.10 -5.33 6.87
CA ALA A 60 -28.94 -5.16 8.04
C ALA A 60 -29.61 -6.52 8.32
N ALA A 61 -29.46 -7.01 9.55
CA ALA A 61 -30.12 -8.24 9.97
C ALA A 61 -31.62 -8.11 9.64
N PRO A 62 -32.27 -9.16 9.11
CA PRO A 62 -33.70 -9.11 8.84
C PRO A 62 -34.40 -8.69 10.13
N ALA A 63 -35.21 -7.64 10.07
CA ALA A 63 -36.09 -7.27 11.15
C ALA A 63 -37.01 -8.47 11.40
N THR A 64 -36.85 -9.11 12.55
CA THR A 64 -37.84 -10.05 13.06
C THR A 64 -39.08 -9.24 13.37
N GLU A 65 -40.13 -9.38 12.55
CA GLU A 65 -41.49 -8.97 12.92
C GLU A 65 -41.99 -9.97 13.98
N ASP A 66 -42.35 -9.45 15.15
CA ASP A 66 -43.15 -10.13 16.19
C ASP A 66 -44.63 -10.16 15.79
#